data_AF-A0A534CPS2-F1
#
_entry.id   AF-A0A534CPS2-F1
#
_cell.length_a   1.000
_cell.length_b   1.000
_cell.length_c   1.000
_cell.angle_alpha   90.00
_cell.angle_beta   90.00
_cell.angle_gamma   90.00
#
_symmetry.space_group_name_H-M   'P 1'
#
loop_
_entity.id
_entity.type
_entity.pdbx_description
1 polymer ?
#
loop_
_entity_poly.entity_id
_entity_poly.type
_entity_poly.pdbx_seq_one_letter_code
_entity_poly.pdbx_strand_id
1 'polypeptide(L)'
;MGSRNAGLTADPLFVGATRPPIRWGVTYAALLLNLVSTMEMFLVTRNLLMLLLSAPIHGVCMLLCARDARFFDLVLLSARTRLPALLANRRYWKAGSYSPLALDLPDLRGHRCGITAELRMELRSRVARSC
;
A
#
# COMPACT_ATOMS: atom_id res chain seq x y z
N MET A 1 20.68 -18.68 15.31
CA MET A 1 19.95 -17.56 14.67
C MET A 1 19.69 -16.51 15.74
N GLY A 2 20.41 -15.39 15.66
CA GLY A 2 20.55 -14.42 16.75
C GLY A 2 19.26 -13.69 17.14
N SER A 3 19.15 -13.45 18.43
CA SER A 3 18.13 -12.71 19.17
C SER A 3 18.07 -11.23 18.81
N ARG A 4 17.64 -10.89 17.59
CA ARG A 4 17.50 -9.50 17.14
C ARG A 4 16.42 -8.69 17.90
N ASN A 5 15.51 -9.37 18.58
CA ASN A 5 14.32 -8.76 19.20
C ASN A 5 14.30 -8.87 20.74
N ALA A 6 15.45 -9.07 21.39
CA ALA A 6 15.56 -9.38 22.83
C ALA A 6 15.11 -8.25 23.81
N GLY A 7 14.48 -7.19 23.31
CA GLY A 7 14.00 -6.06 24.12
C GLY A 7 12.76 -5.37 23.57
N LEU A 8 12.05 -5.97 22.60
CA LEU A 8 10.79 -5.40 22.10
C LEU A 8 9.65 -5.75 23.06
N THR A 9 9.35 -4.85 23.99
CA THR A 9 8.12 -4.83 24.78
C THR A 9 6.96 -4.43 23.88
N ALA A 10 6.10 -5.38 23.52
CA ALA A 10 4.89 -5.12 22.76
C ALA A 10 3.74 -4.81 23.73
N ASP A 11 3.25 -3.58 23.71
CA ASP A 11 2.07 -3.18 24.48
C ASP A 11 0.78 -3.70 23.80
N PRO A 12 -0.21 -4.21 24.55
CA PRO A 12 -1.48 -4.63 23.98
C PRO A 12 -2.23 -3.41 23.44
N LEU A 13 -2.34 -3.32 22.12
CA LEU A 13 -3.12 -2.29 21.45
C LEU A 13 -4.62 -2.54 21.71
N PHE A 14 -5.36 -1.51 22.12
CA PHE A 14 -6.83 -1.56 22.10
C PHE A 14 -7.34 -1.58 20.64
N VAL A 15 -7.46 -2.78 20.09
CA VAL A 15 -7.80 -3.04 18.68
C VAL A 15 -9.16 -2.43 18.29
N GLY A 16 -10.09 -2.32 19.24
CA GLY A 16 -11.42 -1.74 19.01
C GLY A 16 -11.40 -0.25 18.64
N ALA A 17 -10.44 0.52 19.17
CA ALA A 17 -10.33 1.96 18.89
C ALA A 17 -9.65 2.26 17.54
N THR A 18 -8.95 1.28 16.98
CA THR A 18 -8.10 1.45 15.78
C THR A 18 -8.61 0.67 14.57
N ARG A 19 -9.59 -0.23 14.75
CA ARG A 19 -10.27 -0.91 13.64
C ARG A 19 -11.40 -0.06 13.08
N PRO A 20 -11.55 -0.01 11.75
CA PRO A 20 -12.69 0.63 11.13
C PRO A 20 -14.00 -0.11 11.50
N PRO A 21 -15.12 0.61 11.58
CA PRO A 21 -16.41 0.02 11.93
C PRO A 21 -16.86 -0.99 10.86
N ILE A 22 -17.21 -2.20 11.31
CA ILE A 22 -17.71 -3.29 10.46
C ILE A 22 -19.22 -3.49 10.66
N ARG A 23 -19.96 -3.77 9.59
CA ARG A 23 -21.39 -4.16 9.62
C ARG A 23 -21.59 -5.38 8.72
N TRP A 24 -22.29 -6.39 9.24
CA TRP A 24 -22.49 -7.69 8.54
C TRP A 24 -21.19 -8.33 8.01
N GLY A 25 -20.09 -8.20 8.76
CA GLY A 25 -18.80 -8.79 8.37
C GLY A 25 -18.01 -8.03 7.30
N VAL A 26 -18.50 -6.85 6.86
CA VAL A 26 -17.87 -6.03 5.82
C VAL A 26 -17.67 -4.59 6.33
N THR A 27 -16.64 -3.89 5.86
CA THR A 27 -16.44 -2.47 6.20
C THR A 27 -17.42 -1.55 5.50
N TYR A 28 -17.61 -0.34 6.02
CA TYR A 28 -18.48 0.66 5.41
C TYR A 28 -18.15 0.94 3.93
N ALA A 29 -16.85 1.04 3.59
CA ALA A 29 -16.39 1.27 2.22
C ALA A 29 -16.82 0.14 1.26
N ALA A 30 -16.71 -1.11 1.68
CA ALA A 30 -17.08 -2.27 0.86
C ALA A 30 -18.60 -2.46 0.77
N LEU A 31 -19.34 -2.12 1.83
CA LEU A 31 -20.81 -2.06 1.78
C LEU A 31 -21.28 -1.02 0.75
N LEU A 32 -20.66 0.17 0.75
CA LEU A 32 -20.98 1.23 -0.20
C LEU A 32 -20.63 0.81 -1.64
N LEU A 33 -19.48 0.17 -1.85
CA LEU A 33 -19.08 -0.35 -3.16
C LEU A 33 -20.08 -1.38 -3.68
N ASN A 34 -20.52 -2.32 -2.82
CA ASN A 34 -21.53 -3.31 -3.19
C ASN A 34 -22.86 -2.62 -3.57
N LEU A 35 -23.34 -1.69 -2.75
CA LEU A 35 -24.59 -0.97 -3.01
C LEU A 35 -24.54 -0.20 -4.34
N VAL A 36 -23.50 0.63 -4.54
CA VAL A 36 -23.32 1.40 -5.79
C VAL A 36 -23.22 0.45 -6.98
N SER A 37 -22.41 -0.61 -6.88
CA SER A 37 -22.23 -1.56 -7.99
C SER A 37 -23.54 -2.27 -8.36
N THR A 38 -24.33 -2.67 -7.37
CA THR A 38 -25.64 -3.32 -7.61
C THR A 38 -26.66 -2.35 -8.20
N MET A 39 -26.65 -1.09 -7.75
CA MET A 39 -27.53 -0.04 -8.28
C MET A 39 -27.23 0.27 -9.75
N GLU A 40 -25.95 0.46 -10.09
CA GLU A 40 -25.51 0.69 -11.48
C GLU A 40 -25.87 -0.50 -12.38
N MET A 41 -25.61 -1.74 -11.93
CA MET A 41 -25.92 -2.95 -12.70
C MET A 41 -27.43 -3.11 -12.96
N PHE A 42 -28.25 -2.76 -11.95
CA PHE A 42 -29.70 -2.74 -12.08
C PHE A 42 -30.16 -1.70 -13.11
N LEU A 43 -29.59 -0.48 -13.09
CA LEU A 43 -29.94 0.58 -14.03
C LEU A 43 -29.61 0.21 -15.48
N VAL A 44 -28.44 -0.41 -15.71
CA VAL A 44 -28.00 -0.83 -17.05
C VAL A 44 -28.87 -1.96 -17.60
N THR A 45 -29.19 -2.95 -16.77
CA THR A 45 -29.89 -4.17 -17.23
C THR A 45 -31.41 -4.01 -17.18
N ARG A 46 -31.93 -3.09 -16.36
CA ARG A 46 -33.37 -2.91 -16.04
C ARG A 46 -34.06 -4.20 -15.60
N ASN A 47 -33.30 -5.14 -15.03
CA ASN A 47 -33.78 -6.46 -14.64
C ASN A 47 -33.61 -6.66 -13.14
N LEU A 48 -34.69 -7.02 -12.45
CA LEU A 48 -34.70 -7.23 -11.01
C LEU A 48 -33.83 -8.42 -10.58
N LEU A 49 -33.61 -9.40 -11.46
CA LEU A 49 -32.73 -10.54 -11.19
C LEU A 49 -31.28 -10.11 -10.93
N MET A 50 -30.87 -8.92 -11.37
CA MET A 50 -29.53 -8.40 -11.09
C MET A 50 -29.31 -8.06 -9.61
N LEU A 51 -30.36 -7.94 -8.79
CA LEU A 51 -30.18 -7.85 -7.34
C LEU A 51 -29.54 -9.12 -6.76
N LEU A 52 -29.72 -10.29 -7.39
CA LEU A 52 -29.12 -11.53 -6.92
C LEU A 52 -27.59 -11.50 -7.04
N LEU A 53 -27.05 -10.67 -7.94
CA LEU A 53 -25.61 -10.42 -8.07
C LEU A 53 -25.02 -9.70 -6.85
N SER A 54 -25.84 -9.06 -6.02
CA SER A 54 -25.38 -8.43 -4.77
C SER A 54 -24.75 -9.44 -3.81
N ALA A 55 -25.29 -10.66 -3.74
CA ALA A 55 -24.84 -11.71 -2.83
C ALA A 55 -23.41 -12.20 -3.13
N PRO A 56 -23.05 -12.60 -4.37
CA PRO A 56 -21.67 -13.00 -4.68
C PRO A 56 -20.70 -11.83 -4.52
N ILE A 57 -21.07 -10.61 -4.91
CA ILE A 57 -20.23 -9.43 -4.71
C ILE A 57 -19.97 -9.19 -3.21
N HIS A 58 -21.02 -9.26 -2.38
CA HIS A 58 -20.89 -9.11 -0.94
C HIS A 58 -20.04 -10.22 -0.32
N GLY A 59 -20.19 -11.46 -0.79
CA GLY A 59 -19.36 -12.59 -0.39
C GLY A 59 -17.87 -12.37 -0.66
N VAL A 60 -17.52 -11.84 -1.83
CA VAL A 60 -16.13 -11.48 -2.16
C VAL A 60 -15.61 -10.37 -1.26
N CYS A 61 -16.42 -9.33 -1.03
CA CYS A 61 -16.07 -8.24 -0.10
C CYS A 61 -15.83 -8.76 1.32
N MET A 62 -16.64 -9.71 1.79
CA MET A 62 -16.50 -10.31 3.12
C MET A 62 -15.22 -11.16 3.21
N LEU A 63 -14.89 -11.93 2.17
CA LEU A 63 -13.61 -12.66 2.09
C LEU A 63 -12.39 -11.73 2.15
N LEU A 64 -12.46 -10.59 1.44
CA LEU A 64 -11.38 -9.59 1.46
C LEU A 64 -11.24 -8.94 2.84
N CYS A 65 -12.36 -8.57 3.48
CA CYS A 65 -12.36 -8.02 4.83
C CYS A 65 -11.90 -9.02 5.91
N ALA A 66 -12.09 -10.33 5.69
CA ALA A 66 -11.61 -11.38 6.58
C ALA A 66 -10.07 -11.50 6.58
N ARG A 67 -9.41 -11.17 5.47
CA ARG A 67 -7.94 -11.09 5.37
C ARG A 67 -7.42 -9.85 6.09
N ASP A 68 -7.95 -8.68 5.71
CA ASP A 68 -7.56 -7.40 6.28
C ASP A 68 -8.75 -6.44 6.33
N ALA A 69 -9.13 -6.03 7.55
CA ALA A 69 -10.25 -5.11 7.75
C ALA A 69 -10.03 -3.76 7.04
N ARG A 70 -8.77 -3.32 6.86
CA ARG A 70 -8.44 -2.02 6.27
C ARG A 70 -8.17 -2.08 4.76
N PHE A 71 -8.40 -3.23 4.11
CA PHE A 71 -8.05 -3.43 2.70
C PHE A 71 -8.63 -2.33 1.80
N PHE A 72 -9.93 -2.06 1.91
CA PHE A 72 -10.62 -1.07 1.07
C PHE A 72 -10.15 0.37 1.32
N ASP A 73 -9.86 0.73 2.58
CA ASP A 73 -9.33 2.05 2.93
C ASP A 73 -7.93 2.25 2.36
N LEU A 74 -7.09 1.21 2.43
CA LEU A 74 -5.74 1.22 1.87
C LEU A 74 -5.76 1.30 0.34
N VAL A 75 -6.68 0.57 -0.31
CA VAL A 75 -6.86 0.66 -1.76
C VAL A 75 -7.28 2.07 -2.16
N LEU A 76 -8.26 2.67 -1.46
CA LEU A 76 -8.71 4.02 -1.74
C LEU A 76 -7.61 5.07 -1.50
N LEU A 77 -6.86 4.93 -0.40
CA LEU A 77 -5.73 5.80 -0.08
C LEU A 77 -4.61 5.67 -1.12
N SER A 78 -4.29 4.44 -1.51
CA SER A 78 -3.31 4.14 -2.56
C SER A 78 -3.76 4.73 -3.89
N ALA A 79 -5.03 4.60 -4.25
CA ALA A 79 -5.58 5.21 -5.45
C ALA A 79 -5.42 6.74 -5.41
N ARG A 80 -5.84 7.39 -4.32
CA ARG A 80 -5.73 8.85 -4.15
C ARG A 80 -4.29 9.38 -4.21
N THR A 81 -3.32 8.61 -3.72
CA THR A 81 -1.92 9.05 -3.66
C THR A 81 -1.15 8.67 -4.93
N ARG A 82 -1.35 7.46 -5.47
CA ARG A 82 -0.62 6.97 -6.64
C ARG A 82 -1.19 7.43 -7.96
N LEU A 83 -2.51 7.62 -8.11
CA LEU A 83 -3.09 8.06 -9.40
C LEU A 83 -2.58 9.45 -9.81
N PRO A 84 -2.59 10.49 -8.95
CA PRO A 84 -2.04 11.79 -9.31
C PRO A 84 -0.52 11.73 -9.53
N ALA A 85 0.18 10.94 -8.71
CA ALA A 85 1.61 10.73 -8.88
C ALA A 85 1.94 10.07 -10.23
N LEU A 86 1.13 9.11 -10.69
CA LEU A 86 1.33 8.41 -11.96
C LEU A 86 0.99 9.30 -13.17
N LEU A 87 -0.13 10.04 -13.10
CA LEU A 87 -0.66 10.81 -14.22
C LEU A 87 0.06 12.16 -14.41
N ALA A 88 0.42 12.84 -13.31
CA ALA A 88 1.03 14.17 -13.36
C ALA A 88 2.52 14.14 -13.02
N ASN A 89 2.89 13.63 -11.84
CA ASN A 89 4.27 13.73 -11.36
C ASN A 89 5.23 12.83 -12.14
N ARG A 90 4.81 11.63 -12.55
CA ARG A 90 5.69 10.67 -13.21
C ARG A 90 6.17 11.14 -14.58
N ARG A 91 5.36 11.93 -15.30
CA ARG A 91 5.73 12.42 -16.63
C ARG A 91 6.84 13.46 -16.59
N TYR A 92 6.86 14.30 -15.55
CA TYR A 92 7.87 15.34 -15.40
C TYR A 92 9.06 14.86 -14.54
N TRP A 93 8.80 14.23 -13.40
CA TRP A 93 9.81 13.94 -12.37
C TRP A 93 10.22 12.48 -12.28
N LYS A 94 9.52 11.56 -12.97
CA LYS A 94 9.69 10.10 -12.89
C LYS A 94 9.62 9.50 -11.48
N ALA A 95 9.27 10.30 -10.47
CA ALA A 95 9.18 9.93 -9.06
C ALA A 95 7.77 10.24 -8.51
N GLY A 96 7.37 9.49 -7.49
CA GLY A 96 6.05 9.64 -6.85
C GLY A 96 5.97 10.74 -5.80
N SER A 97 7.10 11.24 -5.31
CA SER A 97 7.18 12.23 -4.23
C SER A 97 8.31 13.22 -4.49
N TYR A 98 8.10 14.48 -4.11
CA TYR A 98 9.12 15.51 -4.09
C TYR A 98 9.89 15.42 -2.78
N SER A 99 11.16 15.04 -2.85
CA SER A 99 12.07 15.13 -1.70
C SER A 99 13.19 16.10 -2.07
N PRO A 100 13.37 17.21 -1.33
CA PRO A 100 14.56 18.05 -1.49
C PRO A 100 15.82 17.37 -0.94
N LEU A 101 15.65 16.29 -0.17
CA LEU A 101 16.74 15.50 0.36
C LEU A 101 17.28 14.55 -0.71
N ALA A 102 18.58 14.60 -0.97
CA ALA A 102 19.29 13.66 -1.84
C ALA A 102 19.27 12.26 -1.20
N LEU A 103 18.32 11.42 -1.63
CA LEU A 103 18.15 10.06 -1.11
C LEU A 103 18.88 9.05 -2.01
N ASP A 104 19.85 8.33 -1.46
CA ASP A 104 20.42 7.12 -2.08
C ASP A 104 19.43 5.96 -1.90
N LEU A 105 18.46 5.89 -2.83
CA LEU A 105 17.43 4.86 -2.84
C LEU A 105 18.03 3.53 -3.31
N PRO A 106 17.80 2.42 -2.58
CA PRO A 106 18.22 1.11 -3.04
C PRO A 106 17.50 0.72 -4.34
N ASP A 107 18.19 -0.05 -5.19
CA ASP A 107 17.57 -0.68 -6.36
C ASP A 107 16.38 -1.58 -5.94
N LEU A 108 15.52 -1.98 -6.89
CA LEU A 108 14.44 -2.95 -6.70
C LEU A 108 14.91 -4.28 -6.06
N ARG A 109 16.21 -4.56 -6.15
CA ARG A 109 16.90 -5.72 -5.54
C ARG A 109 17.44 -5.44 -4.12
N GLY A 110 17.27 -4.23 -3.60
CA GLY A 110 17.70 -3.82 -2.26
C GLY A 110 19.15 -3.33 -2.13
N HIS A 111 19.90 -3.23 -3.23
CA HIS A 111 21.31 -2.79 -3.18
C HIS A 111 21.42 -1.25 -3.08
N ARG A 112 22.18 -0.76 -2.09
CA ARG A 112 22.59 0.66 -1.98
C ARG A 112 24.02 0.82 -2.45
N CYS A 113 24.29 1.85 -3.26
CA CYS A 113 25.62 2.06 -3.85
C CYS A 113 26.57 2.85 -2.92
N GLY A 114 26.03 3.61 -1.96
CA GLY A 114 26.79 4.58 -1.16
C GLY A 114 28.01 4.02 -0.42
N ILE A 115 27.91 2.86 0.23
CA ILE A 115 29.01 2.32 1.06
C ILE A 115 30.18 1.83 0.18
N THR A 116 29.89 1.23 -0.96
CA THR A 116 30.91 0.70 -1.89
C THR A 116 31.65 1.80 -2.65
N ALA A 117 31.01 2.95 -2.89
CA ALA A 117 31.64 4.07 -3.59
C ALA A 117 32.66 4.80 -2.71
N GLU A 118 32.34 5.06 -1.44
CA GLU A 118 33.29 5.67 -0.49
C GLU A 118 34.51 4.79 -0.27
N LEU A 119 34.32 3.49 -0.01
CA LEU A 119 35.42 2.54 0.17
C LEU A 119 36.33 2.44 -1.06
N ARG A 120 35.75 2.52 -2.27
CA ARG A 120 36.52 2.51 -3.53
C ARG A 120 37.33 3.81 -3.72
N MET A 121 36.83 4.96 -3.29
CA MET A 121 37.59 6.22 -3.33
C MET A 121 38.71 6.24 -2.29
N GLU A 122 38.44 5.76 -1.07
CA GLU A 122 39.44 5.57 -0.01
C GLU A 122 40.60 4.68 -0.51
N LEU A 123 40.29 3.51 -1.09
CA LEU A 123 41.30 2.61 -1.63
C LEU A 123 42.11 3.24 -2.77
N ARG A 124 41.46 3.94 -3.71
CA ARG A 124 42.13 4.60 -4.84
C ARG A 124 43.08 5.71 -4.37
N SER A 125 42.70 6.45 -3.33
CA SER A 125 43.56 7.49 -2.74
C SER A 125 44.75 6.92 -1.96
N ARG A 126 44.63 5.72 -1.39
CA ARG A 126 45.75 5.02 -0.72
C ARG A 126 46.73 4.45 -1.74
N VAL A 127 46.25 3.88 -2.83
CA VAL A 127 47.10 3.38 -3.92
C VAL A 127 47.85 4.52 -4.62
N ALA A 128 47.18 5.66 -4.86
CA ALA A 128 47.83 6.83 -5.48
C ALA A 128 48.86 7.54 -4.58
N ARG A 129 48.83 7.32 -3.26
CA ARG A 129 49.83 7.83 -2.31
C ARG A 129 50.97 6.86 -2.04
N SER A 130 50.90 5.65 -2.60
CA SER A 130 51.90 4.59 -2.42
C SER A 130 52.79 4.38 -3.66
N CYS A 131 52.62 5.21 -4.69
CA CYS A 131 53.58 5.42 -5.79
C CYS A 131 54.28 6.76 -5.57
#